data_AF-A0A7C5BDK8-F1
#
_entry.id   AF-A0A7C5BDK8-F1
#
_cell.length_a   1.000
_cell.length_b   1.000
_cell.length_c   1.000
_cell.angle_alpha   90.00
_cell.angle_beta   90.00
_cell.angle_gamma   90.00
#
_symmetry.space_group_name_H-M   'P 1'
#
loop_
_entity.id
_entity.type
_entity.pdbx_description
1 polymer ?
#
loop_
_entity_poly.entity_id
_entity_poly.type
_entity_poly.pdbx_seq_one_letter_code
_entity_poly.pdbx_strand_id
1 'polypeptide(L)'
;TLTGAINSCLKAAGEKKWKQTKGKMADLEAYFAAASKEKGKKVNIVIDSKEAAEAYERGKKEYYSQRGYLKLSCASCHVQGAGQRVRNEYMSPLFGQTTHFPVYRLKWEGLGTLERRLKGCNKDQGENPHKPGSKWMNEVSYFMAYMSNGLPVDGPDIRK
;
A
#
# COMPACT_ATOMS: atom_id res chain seq x y z
N THR A 1 5.87 -0.74 -8.14
CA THR A 1 4.46 -0.78 -7.70
C THR A 1 3.55 -0.82 -8.91
N LEU A 2 2.28 -1.22 -8.74
CA LEU A 2 1.29 -1.27 -9.83
C LEU A 2 1.03 0.13 -10.41
N THR A 3 0.83 1.14 -9.56
CA THR A 3 0.75 2.55 -9.97
C THR A 3 1.95 3.01 -10.82
N GLY A 4 3.15 2.55 -10.50
CA GLY A 4 4.38 2.85 -11.23
C GLY A 4 4.39 2.22 -12.62
N ALA A 5 4.02 0.93 -12.70
CA ALA A 5 3.91 0.20 -13.96
C ALA A 5 2.86 0.81 -14.90
N ILE A 6 1.68 1.18 -14.38
CA ILE A 6 0.63 1.87 -15.14
C ILE A 6 1.15 3.17 -15.72
N ASN A 7 1.81 4.01 -14.92
CA ASN A 7 2.35 5.29 -15.40
C ASN A 7 3.54 5.13 -16.38
N SER A 8 4.32 4.06 -16.27
CA SER A 8 5.34 3.72 -17.28
C SER A 8 4.71 3.33 -18.61
N CYS A 9 3.63 2.54 -18.57
CA CYS A 9 2.85 2.16 -19.76
C CYS A 9 2.23 3.41 -20.44
N LEU A 10 1.58 4.29 -19.67
CA LEU A 10 1.04 5.54 -20.20
C LEU A 10 2.13 6.39 -20.88
N LYS A 11 3.30 6.53 -20.24
CA LYS A 11 4.42 7.28 -20.82
C LYS A 11 4.89 6.67 -22.14
N ALA A 12 4.99 5.33 -22.22
CA ALA A 12 5.39 4.64 -23.44
C ALA A 12 4.37 4.82 -24.57
N ALA A 13 3.08 4.94 -24.23
CA ALA A 13 2.00 5.24 -25.17
C ALA A 13 1.87 6.74 -25.53
N GLY A 14 2.76 7.62 -25.03
CA GLY A 14 2.69 9.07 -25.27
C GLY A 14 1.65 9.81 -24.43
N GLU A 15 1.03 9.14 -23.46
CA GLU A 15 -0.02 9.69 -22.62
C GLU A 15 0.51 10.41 -21.37
N LYS A 16 -0.29 11.33 -20.83
CA LYS A 16 0.04 12.02 -19.58
C LYS A 16 -0.07 11.07 -18.40
N LYS A 17 0.94 11.10 -17.52
CA LYS A 17 0.93 10.36 -16.25
C LYS A 17 -0.30 10.74 -15.42
N TRP A 18 -0.91 9.73 -14.81
CA TRP A 18 -2.01 9.94 -13.88
C TRP A 18 -1.51 10.18 -12.46
N LYS A 19 -2.32 10.87 -11.67
CA LYS A 19 -2.12 10.97 -10.22
C LYS A 19 -2.29 9.59 -9.61
N GLN A 20 -1.37 9.19 -8.73
CA GLN A 20 -1.27 7.81 -8.26
C GLN A 20 -2.20 7.45 -7.09
N THR A 21 -3.01 8.38 -6.56
CA THR A 21 -3.71 8.16 -5.27
C THR A 21 -5.21 7.85 -5.39
N LYS A 22 -5.87 8.26 -6.48
CA LYS A 22 -7.34 8.16 -6.67
C LYS A 22 -7.74 8.34 -8.14
N GLY A 23 -9.03 8.18 -8.45
CA GLY A 23 -9.60 8.35 -9.80
C GLY A 23 -9.14 7.22 -10.72
N LYS A 24 -8.92 7.53 -12.01
CA LYS A 24 -8.55 6.55 -13.06
C LYS A 24 -7.49 5.52 -12.65
N MET A 25 -6.49 5.95 -11.87
CA MET A 25 -5.49 5.03 -11.32
C MET A 25 -6.11 3.99 -10.39
N ALA A 26 -6.87 4.42 -9.38
CA ALA A 26 -7.49 3.52 -8.42
C ALA A 26 -8.58 2.65 -9.09
N ASP A 27 -9.28 3.18 -10.10
CA ASP A 27 -10.30 2.43 -10.85
C ASP A 27 -9.65 1.29 -11.67
N LEU A 28 -8.53 1.56 -12.33
CA LEU A 28 -7.79 0.54 -13.08
C LEU A 28 -7.15 -0.50 -12.15
N GLU A 29 -6.59 -0.07 -11.02
CA GLU A 29 -6.09 -1.01 -10.01
C GLU A 29 -7.22 -1.88 -9.44
N ALA A 30 -8.42 -1.33 -9.27
CA ALA A 30 -9.58 -2.06 -8.78
C ALA A 30 -10.00 -3.15 -9.76
N TYR A 31 -9.98 -2.84 -11.06
CA TYR A 31 -10.20 -3.83 -12.11
C TYR A 31 -9.18 -4.99 -12.04
N PHE A 32 -7.88 -4.69 -11.90
CA PHE A 32 -6.87 -5.74 -11.78
C PHE A 32 -7.00 -6.57 -10.51
N ALA A 33 -7.34 -5.94 -9.38
CA ALA A 33 -7.57 -6.63 -8.12
C ALA A 33 -8.78 -7.57 -8.21
N ALA A 34 -9.91 -7.08 -8.74
CA ALA A 34 -11.13 -7.87 -8.94
C ALA A 34 -10.88 -9.07 -9.87
N ALA A 35 -10.25 -8.85 -11.03
CA ALA A 35 -9.92 -9.92 -11.96
C ALA A 35 -8.95 -10.96 -11.36
N SER A 36 -8.07 -10.54 -10.44
CA SER A 36 -7.16 -11.45 -9.73
C SER A 36 -7.90 -12.27 -8.67
N LYS A 37 -8.83 -11.64 -7.93
CA LYS A 37 -9.70 -12.27 -6.95
C LYS A 37 -10.60 -13.33 -7.60
N GLU A 38 -11.27 -13.00 -8.71
CA GLU A 38 -12.11 -13.94 -9.48
C GLU A 38 -11.33 -15.17 -9.93
N LYS A 39 -10.06 -15.01 -10.27
CA LYS A 39 -9.15 -16.10 -10.65
C LYS A 39 -8.54 -16.85 -9.45
N GLY A 40 -8.97 -16.54 -8.22
CA GLY A 40 -8.46 -17.15 -6.99
C GLY A 40 -6.96 -16.93 -6.79
N LYS A 41 -6.39 -15.85 -7.33
CA LYS A 41 -4.95 -15.58 -7.24
C LYS A 41 -4.56 -15.28 -5.80
N LYS A 42 -3.37 -15.75 -5.44
CA LYS A 42 -2.70 -15.42 -4.18
C LYS A 42 -1.59 -14.41 -4.44
N VAL A 43 -1.29 -13.57 -3.45
CA VAL A 43 -0.12 -12.70 -3.50
C VAL A 43 1.13 -13.57 -3.52
N ASN A 44 2.02 -13.32 -4.49
CA ASN A 44 3.26 -14.07 -4.69
C ASN A 44 4.37 -13.14 -5.20
N ILE A 45 4.89 -12.32 -4.30
CA ILE A 45 6.04 -11.46 -4.54
C ILE A 45 7.32 -12.28 -4.38
N VAL A 46 8.11 -12.34 -5.45
CA VAL A 46 9.41 -13.02 -5.48
C VAL A 46 10.53 -11.99 -5.32
N ILE A 47 11.58 -12.36 -4.58
CA ILE A 47 12.84 -11.62 -4.48
C ILE A 47 13.88 -12.43 -5.25
N ASP A 48 14.17 -12.02 -6.48
CA ASP A 48 14.99 -12.76 -7.45
C ASP A 48 16.34 -12.07 -7.77
N SER A 49 16.58 -10.89 -7.20
CA SER A 49 17.75 -10.07 -7.48
C SER A 49 18.27 -9.41 -6.21
N LYS A 50 19.56 -9.03 -6.24
CA LYS A 50 20.20 -8.30 -5.13
C LYS A 50 19.49 -6.97 -4.90
N GLU A 51 19.12 -6.27 -5.95
CA GLU A 51 18.43 -4.99 -5.91
C GLU A 51 17.05 -5.12 -5.25
N ALA A 52 16.31 -6.19 -5.57
CA ALA A 52 15.03 -6.50 -4.95
C ALA A 52 15.18 -6.83 -3.46
N ALA A 53 16.20 -7.62 -3.09
CA ALA A 53 16.49 -7.96 -1.70
C ALA A 53 16.83 -6.70 -0.89
N GLU A 54 17.65 -5.81 -1.43
CA GLU A 54 17.97 -4.55 -0.76
C GLU A 54 16.76 -3.62 -0.68
N ALA A 55 15.89 -3.59 -1.69
CA ALA A 55 14.64 -2.82 -1.66
C ALA A 55 13.69 -3.35 -0.57
N TYR A 56 13.62 -4.67 -0.40
CA TYR A 56 12.89 -5.31 0.69
C TYR A 56 13.45 -4.90 2.06
N GLU A 57 14.77 -5.00 2.26
CA GLU A 57 15.39 -4.65 3.55
C GLU A 57 15.25 -3.16 3.88
N ARG A 58 15.36 -2.28 2.87
CA ARG A 58 15.06 -0.85 3.05
C ARG A 58 13.60 -0.65 3.43
N GLY A 59 12.65 -1.23 2.69
CA GLY A 59 11.22 -1.14 3.01
C GLY A 59 10.88 -1.63 4.41
N LYS A 60 11.49 -2.75 4.82
CA LYS A 60 11.39 -3.29 6.18
C LYS A 60 11.93 -2.31 7.20
N LYS A 61 13.16 -1.82 7.04
CA LYS A 61 13.75 -0.82 7.95
C LYS A 61 12.84 0.39 8.11
N GLU A 62 12.32 0.91 7.00
CA GLU A 62 11.42 2.06 6.99
C GLU A 62 10.11 1.79 7.73
N TYR A 63 9.52 0.61 7.57
CA TYR A 63 8.28 0.20 8.25
C TYR A 63 8.42 0.15 9.79
N TYR A 64 9.60 -0.24 10.28
CA TYR A 64 9.91 -0.35 11.72
C TYR A 64 10.55 0.91 12.32
N SER A 65 10.85 1.92 11.50
CA SER A 65 11.47 3.15 11.98
C SER A 65 10.43 4.11 12.57
N GLN A 66 10.78 4.74 13.70
CA GLN A 66 9.96 5.78 14.31
C GLN A 66 10.05 7.08 13.52
N ARG A 67 8.91 7.73 13.29
CA ARG A 67 8.79 8.95 12.48
C ARG A 67 7.83 9.97 13.08
N GLY A 68 7.94 11.19 12.57
CA GLY A 68 7.13 12.34 12.99
C GLY A 68 7.36 12.76 14.44
N TYR A 69 6.65 13.79 14.87
CA TYR A 69 6.76 14.28 16.25
C TYR A 69 6.20 13.28 17.29
N LEU A 70 5.33 12.35 16.86
CA LEU A 70 4.79 11.30 17.74
C LEU A 70 5.77 10.15 17.99
N LYS A 71 6.90 10.08 17.25
CA LYS A 71 7.91 9.02 17.34
C LYS A 71 7.30 7.61 17.22
N LEU A 72 6.33 7.44 16.31
CA LEU A 72 5.68 6.16 16.05
C LEU A 72 6.19 5.53 14.75
N SER A 73 6.24 4.19 14.71
CA SER A 73 6.50 3.43 13.48
C SER A 73 5.20 2.80 12.95
N CYS A 74 5.20 2.31 11.71
CA CYS A 74 4.07 1.53 11.21
C CYS A 74 3.84 0.28 12.08
N ALA A 75 4.93 -0.38 12.48
CA ALA A 75 4.91 -1.55 13.36
C ALA A 75 4.33 -1.26 14.75
N SER A 76 4.45 -0.02 15.25
CA SER A 76 3.89 0.39 16.54
C SER A 76 2.38 0.17 16.61
N CYS A 77 1.69 0.42 15.50
CA CYS A 77 0.25 0.21 15.42
C CYS A 77 -0.10 -1.14 14.78
N HIS A 78 0.51 -1.49 13.65
CA HIS A 78 0.08 -2.61 12.81
C HIS A 78 0.78 -3.95 13.12
N VAL A 79 1.70 -3.98 14.09
CA VAL A 79 2.31 -5.22 14.61
C VAL A 79 2.06 -5.32 16.10
N GLN A 80 2.54 -4.33 16.87
CA GLN A 80 2.43 -4.33 18.34
C GLN A 80 0.98 -4.03 18.79
N GLY A 81 0.32 -3.08 18.12
CA GLY A 81 -1.06 -2.71 18.39
C GLY A 81 -2.10 -3.46 17.54
N ALA A 82 -1.72 -4.49 16.79
CA ALA A 82 -2.65 -5.19 15.91
C ALA A 82 -3.81 -5.80 16.71
N GLY A 83 -5.05 -5.60 16.25
CA GLY A 83 -6.27 -6.02 16.95
C GLY A 83 -6.64 -5.13 18.14
N GLN A 84 -5.76 -4.24 18.60
CA GLN A 84 -6.07 -3.27 19.65
C GLN A 84 -6.93 -2.13 19.09
N ARG A 85 -7.68 -1.50 19.99
CA ARG A 85 -8.58 -0.40 19.64
C ARG A 85 -7.87 0.94 19.81
N VAL A 86 -7.83 1.74 18.74
CA VAL A 86 -7.40 3.14 18.77
C VAL A 86 -8.63 4.02 18.59
N ARG A 87 -9.12 4.57 19.70
CA ARG A 87 -10.39 5.31 19.76
C ARG A 87 -11.57 4.49 19.23
N ASN A 88 -12.03 4.73 18.00
CA ASN A 88 -13.18 4.06 17.41
C ASN A 88 -12.81 3.08 16.29
N GLU A 89 -11.53 2.81 16.10
CA GLU A 89 -11.02 1.95 15.05
C GLU A 89 -10.27 0.76 15.64
N TYR A 90 -10.52 -0.44 15.12
CA TYR A 90 -9.66 -1.59 15.37
C TYR A 90 -8.45 -1.52 14.45
N MET A 91 -7.27 -1.67 15.02
CA MET A 91 -6.04 -1.59 14.26
C MET A 91 -5.84 -2.87 13.46
N SER A 92 -5.83 -2.75 12.13
CA SER A 92 -5.58 -3.88 11.25
C SER A 92 -4.14 -4.37 11.36
N PRO A 93 -3.87 -5.68 11.21
CA PRO A 93 -2.52 -6.20 11.20
C PRO A 93 -1.78 -5.81 9.91
N LEU A 94 -0.43 -5.83 9.95
CA LEU A 94 0.41 -5.74 8.77
C LEU A 94 0.08 -6.83 7.74
N PHE A 95 -0.12 -8.06 8.23
CA PHE A 95 -0.36 -9.23 7.40
C PHE A 95 -1.69 -9.11 6.65
N GLY A 96 -1.65 -9.21 5.32
CA GLY A 96 -2.84 -9.07 4.48
C GLY A 96 -3.29 -7.65 4.21
N GLN A 97 -2.60 -6.63 4.75
CA GLN A 97 -3.02 -5.24 4.56
C GLN A 97 -3.03 -4.82 3.09
N THR A 98 -2.20 -5.43 2.24
CA THR A 98 -2.13 -5.06 0.81
C THR A 98 -3.10 -5.82 -0.08
N THR A 99 -3.68 -6.94 0.40
CA THR A 99 -4.48 -7.85 -0.44
C THR A 99 -5.81 -7.23 -0.88
N HIS A 100 -6.34 -6.31 -0.07
CA HIS A 100 -7.65 -5.70 -0.24
C HIS A 100 -7.59 -4.32 -0.92
N PHE A 101 -6.41 -3.88 -1.38
CA PHE A 101 -6.26 -2.61 -2.10
C PHE A 101 -6.41 -2.81 -3.62
N PRO A 102 -6.90 -1.78 -4.35
CA PRO A 102 -7.39 -0.49 -3.84
C PRO A 102 -8.70 -0.64 -3.07
N VAL A 103 -9.00 0.34 -2.21
CA VAL A 103 -10.12 0.24 -1.24
C VAL A 103 -11.06 1.42 -1.39
N TYR A 104 -12.37 1.15 -1.39
CA TYR A 104 -13.39 2.17 -1.26
C TYR A 104 -13.54 2.50 0.22
N ARG A 105 -13.32 3.76 0.59
CA ARG A 105 -13.50 4.19 1.98
C ARG A 105 -14.69 5.11 2.10
N LEU A 106 -15.57 4.85 3.06
CA LEU A 106 -16.71 5.72 3.37
C LEU A 106 -16.23 7.15 3.66
N LYS A 107 -15.16 7.32 4.45
CA LYS A 107 -14.53 8.63 4.69
C LYS A 107 -14.04 9.34 3.42
N TRP A 108 -13.67 8.60 2.39
CA TRP A 108 -13.17 9.17 1.14
C TRP A 108 -14.25 9.35 0.09
N GLU A 109 -15.43 8.75 0.31
CA GLU A 109 -16.54 8.67 -0.66
C GLU A 109 -16.05 8.23 -2.04
N GLY A 110 -15.09 7.29 -2.07
CA GLY A 110 -14.41 6.89 -3.29
C GLY A 110 -13.26 5.91 -3.08
N LEU A 111 -12.79 5.35 -4.20
CA LEU A 111 -11.64 4.47 -4.26
C LEU A 111 -10.33 5.23 -3.97
N GLY A 112 -9.40 4.54 -3.32
CA GLY A 112 -8.04 5.02 -3.10
C GLY A 112 -7.02 3.90 -3.11
N THR A 113 -5.81 4.23 -3.57
CA THR A 113 -4.69 3.29 -3.66
C THR A 113 -3.98 3.11 -2.32
N LEU A 114 -3.06 2.15 -2.26
CA LEU A 114 -2.21 1.93 -1.09
C LEU A 114 -1.38 3.17 -0.76
N GLU A 115 -0.84 3.87 -1.76
CA GLU A 115 -0.05 5.09 -1.57
C GLU A 115 -0.89 6.20 -0.93
N ARG A 116 -2.20 6.29 -1.24
CA ARG A 116 -3.11 7.23 -0.58
C ARG A 116 -3.23 6.91 0.90
N ARG A 117 -3.29 5.63 1.28
CA ARG A 117 -3.37 5.20 2.68
C ARG A 117 -2.08 5.52 3.42
N LEU A 118 -0.93 5.17 2.85
CA LEU A 118 0.39 5.42 3.45
C LEU A 118 0.65 6.91 3.68
N LYS A 119 0.27 7.78 2.74
CA LYS A 119 0.32 9.23 2.96
C LYS A 119 -0.48 9.69 4.17
N GLY A 120 -1.66 9.10 4.39
CA GLY A 120 -2.48 9.39 5.55
C GLY A 120 -1.79 8.96 6.84
N CYS A 121 -1.23 7.75 6.86
CA CYS A 121 -0.49 7.23 8.02
C CYS A 121 0.66 8.15 8.43
N ASN A 122 1.52 8.54 7.48
CA ASN A 122 2.66 9.41 7.78
C ASN A 122 2.20 10.78 8.31
N LYS A 123 1.13 11.35 7.71
CA LYS A 123 0.55 12.60 8.20
C LYS A 123 0.06 12.48 9.64
N ASP A 124 -0.66 11.40 9.95
CA ASP A 124 -1.25 11.17 11.26
C ASP A 124 -0.19 10.86 12.33
N GLN A 125 1.00 10.37 11.93
CA GLN A 125 2.18 10.21 12.79
C GLN A 125 2.93 11.54 13.03
N GLY A 126 2.53 12.62 12.36
CA GLY A 126 3.18 13.92 12.48
C GLY A 126 4.40 14.09 11.60
N GLU A 127 4.50 13.33 10.50
CA GLU A 127 5.54 13.43 9.49
C GLU A 127 5.02 14.11 8.21
N ASN A 128 5.92 14.76 7.46
CA ASN A 128 5.64 15.22 6.11
C ASN A 128 5.43 14.03 5.15
N PRO A 129 4.24 13.86 4.54
CA PRO A 129 3.96 12.67 3.75
C PRO A 129 4.89 12.51 2.54
N HIS A 130 5.45 11.32 2.37
CA HIS A 130 6.24 11.00 1.19
C HIS A 130 5.40 11.05 -0.10
N LYS A 131 6.03 11.46 -1.20
CA LYS A 131 5.36 11.53 -2.50
C LYS A 131 5.02 10.11 -2.99
N PRO A 132 3.81 9.88 -3.54
CA PRO A 132 3.52 8.65 -4.27
C PRO A 132 4.56 8.42 -5.37
N GLY A 133 4.97 7.17 -5.57
CA GLY A 133 6.01 6.81 -6.54
C GLY A 133 7.44 7.15 -6.11
N SER A 134 7.66 7.78 -4.95
CA SER A 134 9.00 7.94 -4.37
C SER A 134 9.61 6.58 -4.01
N LYS A 135 10.95 6.51 -3.97
CA LYS A 135 11.69 5.30 -3.58
C LYS A 135 11.20 4.76 -2.24
N TRP A 136 11.08 5.64 -1.23
CA TRP A 136 10.53 5.30 0.09
C TRP A 136 9.17 4.60 0.02
N MET A 137 8.22 5.21 -0.70
CA MET A 137 6.85 4.68 -0.80
C MET A 137 6.83 3.32 -1.50
N ASN A 138 7.62 3.18 -2.56
CA ASN A 138 7.69 1.95 -3.33
C ASN A 138 8.31 0.81 -2.52
N GLU A 139 9.37 1.08 -1.75
CA GLU A 139 10.08 0.08 -0.95
C GLU A 139 9.24 -0.37 0.25
N VAL A 140 8.60 0.55 0.98
CA VAL A 140 7.65 0.18 2.06
C VAL A 140 6.47 -0.63 1.50
N SER A 141 5.90 -0.22 0.36
CA SER A 141 4.83 -0.98 -0.28
C SER A 141 5.28 -2.36 -0.73
N TYR A 142 6.52 -2.49 -1.23
CA TYR A 142 7.10 -3.76 -1.63
C TYR A 142 7.27 -4.71 -0.44
N PHE A 143 7.81 -4.20 0.68
CA PHE A 143 7.87 -4.95 1.94
C PHE A 143 6.48 -5.42 2.38
N MET A 144 5.49 -4.53 2.45
CA MET A 144 4.12 -4.89 2.86
C MET A 144 3.46 -5.92 1.94
N ALA A 145 3.71 -5.82 0.62
CA ALA A 145 3.20 -6.79 -0.36
C ALA A 145 3.86 -8.16 -0.16
N TYR A 146 5.18 -8.22 0.02
CA TYR A 146 5.89 -9.45 0.32
C TYR A 146 5.41 -10.10 1.62
N MET A 147 5.19 -9.31 2.67
CA MET A 147 4.61 -9.80 3.92
C MET A 147 3.20 -10.37 3.75
N SER A 148 2.51 -10.07 2.64
CA SER A 148 1.17 -10.61 2.35
C SER A 148 1.19 -11.86 1.48
N ASN A 149 2.37 -12.44 1.19
CA ASN A 149 2.52 -13.63 0.36
C ASN A 149 1.69 -14.83 0.86
N GLY A 150 1.13 -15.59 -0.07
CA GLY A 150 0.30 -16.77 0.20
C GLY A 150 -1.17 -16.45 0.54
N LEU A 151 -1.49 -15.19 0.84
CA LEU A 151 -2.87 -14.76 1.06
C LEU A 151 -3.62 -14.56 -0.27
N PRO A 152 -4.94 -14.83 -0.31
CA PRO A 152 -5.78 -14.49 -1.45
C PRO A 152 -5.75 -12.98 -1.73
N VAL A 153 -5.75 -12.60 -3.01
CA VAL A 153 -6.09 -11.23 -3.39
C VAL A 153 -7.58 -11.02 -3.14
N ASP A 154 -7.92 -9.96 -2.41
CA ASP A 154 -9.29 -9.72 -1.92
C ASP A 154 -9.84 -8.34 -2.33
N GLY A 155 -9.04 -7.52 -3.00
CA GLY A 155 -9.45 -6.21 -3.49
C GLY A 155 -10.33 -6.28 -4.76
N PRO A 156 -11.03 -5.18 -5.10
CA PRO A 156 -11.21 -3.98 -4.30
C PRO A 156 -12.20 -4.23 -3.17
N ASP A 157 -11.92 -3.67 -1.99
CA ASP A 157 -12.73 -3.89 -0.80
C ASP A 157 -13.39 -2.59 -0.29
N ILE A 158 -14.38 -2.71 0.58
CA ILE A 158 -15.08 -1.59 1.21
C ILE A 158 -14.66 -1.51 2.68
N ARG A 159 -14.24 -0.31 3.10
CA ARG A 159 -13.86 0.00 4.48
C ARG A 159 -14.48 1.33 4.90
N LYS A 160 -14.48 1.59 6.21
CA LYS A 160 -14.86 2.89 6.76
C LYS A 160 -13.90 4.01 6.37
#